data_AF-A0A7C5G7U1-F1
#
_entry.id   AF-A0A7C5G7U1-F1
#
_cell.length_a   1.000
_cell.length_b   1.000
_cell.length_c   1.000
_cell.angle_alpha   90.00
_cell.angle_beta   90.00
_cell.angle_gamma   90.00
#
_symmetry.space_group_name_H-M   'P 1'
#
loop_
_entity.id
_entity.type
_entity.pdbx_description
1 polymer ?
#
loop_
_entity_poly.entity_id
_entity_poly.type
_entity_poly.pdbx_seq_one_letter_code
_entity_poly.pdbx_strand_id
1 'polypeptide(L)'
;MQINDSEYTRLSIWVGGKHSNARSKPMFHKLVASNIPNNAPRWPEVAAIVKKILKAYKENAKEWERMGEWVERIGWKRFFELTDLPFTKYHIDNWRGSRNNLNQSAHIRF
;
A
#
# COMPACT_ATOMS: atom_id res chain seq x y z
N MET A 1 23.67 17.40 4.00
CA MET A 1 22.62 16.52 4.57
C MET A 1 23.08 15.09 4.44
N GLN A 2 23.20 14.35 5.54
CA GLN A 2 23.47 12.91 5.43
C GLN A 2 22.18 12.18 5.06
N ILE A 3 22.32 11.05 4.38
CA ILE A 3 21.18 10.24 3.93
C ILE A 3 20.42 9.63 5.14
N ASN A 4 21.14 9.37 6.23
CA ASN A 4 20.66 8.70 7.45
C ASN A 4 20.35 9.67 8.60
N ASP A 5 19.78 10.84 8.30
CA ASP A 5 19.47 11.85 9.30
C ASP A 5 18.25 11.44 10.17
N SER A 6 18.31 11.64 11.49
CA SER A 6 17.23 11.27 12.40
C SER A 6 15.92 12.04 12.20
N GLU A 7 15.99 13.29 11.73
CA GLU A 7 14.82 14.15 11.50
C GLU A 7 14.18 13.89 10.12
N TYR A 8 15.02 13.63 9.12
CA TYR A 8 14.58 13.45 7.73
C TYR A 8 14.40 11.98 7.33
N THR A 9 14.86 11.02 8.12
CA THR A 9 14.55 9.60 7.92
C THR A 9 13.08 9.35 8.25
N ARG A 10 12.33 8.89 7.25
CA ARG A 10 10.89 8.65 7.33
C ARG A 10 10.58 7.21 6.98
N LEU A 11 9.44 6.72 7.48
CA LEU A 11 8.98 5.37 7.22
C LEU A 11 7.94 5.34 6.09
N SER A 12 7.87 4.19 5.42
CA SER A 12 6.87 3.90 4.40
C SER A 12 6.24 2.54 4.65
N ILE A 13 4.97 2.39 4.28
CA ILE A 13 4.23 1.13 4.42
C ILE A 13 3.88 0.63 3.03
N TRP A 14 4.14 -0.66 2.82
CA TRP A 14 3.89 -1.35 1.57
C TRP A 14 3.04 -2.60 1.81
N VAL A 15 2.12 -2.90 0.89
CA VAL A 15 1.17 -4.02 1.05
C VAL A 15 0.94 -4.78 -0.26
N GLY A 16 0.35 -5.96 -0.15
CA GLY A 16 -0.11 -6.75 -1.30
C GLY A 16 0.93 -7.69 -1.91
N GLY A 17 2.13 -7.77 -1.34
CA GLY A 17 3.15 -8.71 -1.79
C GLY A 17 2.86 -10.17 -1.41
N LYS A 18 3.35 -11.10 -2.22
CA LYS A 18 3.15 -12.56 -2.03
C LYS A 18 4.25 -13.36 -2.72
N HIS A 19 4.70 -14.43 -2.08
CA HIS A 19 5.68 -15.37 -2.61
C HIS A 19 5.08 -16.70 -3.10
N SER A 20 3.93 -17.14 -2.57
CA SER A 20 3.35 -18.42 -2.95
C SER A 20 2.65 -18.36 -4.31
N ASN A 21 2.51 -19.52 -4.97
CA ASN A 21 1.79 -19.68 -6.24
C ASN A 21 0.31 -20.07 -6.09
N ALA A 22 -0.19 -20.22 -4.86
CA ALA A 22 -1.56 -20.68 -4.61
C ALA A 22 -2.58 -19.64 -5.11
N ARG A 23 -3.48 -19.99 -6.05
CA ARG A 23 -4.50 -19.14 -6.72
C ARG A 23 -3.99 -18.02 -7.63
N SER A 24 -3.02 -17.23 -7.19
CA SER A 24 -2.44 -16.14 -7.96
C SER A 24 -0.92 -16.21 -7.94
N LYS A 25 -0.31 -15.66 -8.99
CA LYS A 25 1.14 -15.57 -9.14
C LYS A 25 1.79 -14.76 -8.00
N PRO A 26 3.09 -14.94 -7.75
CA PRO A 26 3.85 -14.08 -6.85
C PRO A 26 3.76 -12.62 -7.30
N MET A 27 3.70 -11.71 -6.33
CA MET A 27 3.49 -10.29 -6.57
C MET A 27 4.38 -9.45 -5.66
N PHE A 28 4.85 -8.33 -6.19
CA PHE A 28 5.49 -7.29 -5.38
C PHE A 28 4.46 -6.51 -4.58
N HIS A 29 4.90 -6.03 -3.41
CA HIS A 29 4.14 -5.09 -2.62
C HIS A 29 4.11 -3.71 -3.29
N LYS A 30 3.07 -2.91 -3.01
CA LYS A 30 2.93 -1.53 -3.48
C LYS A 30 2.87 -0.57 -2.30
N LEU A 31 3.40 0.64 -2.49
CA LEU A 31 3.40 1.71 -1.50
C LEU A 31 1.97 2.16 -1.23
N VAL A 32 1.61 2.33 0.04
CA VAL A 32 0.27 2.81 0.47
C VAL A 32 0.29 3.90 1.52
N ALA A 33 1.43 4.11 2.18
CA ALA A 33 1.65 5.27 3.02
C ALA A 33 3.11 5.66 2.95
N SER A 34 3.36 6.96 2.75
CA SER A 34 4.69 7.56 2.63
C SER A 34 4.89 8.63 3.71
N ASN A 35 6.15 8.95 4.00
CA ASN A 35 6.51 10.11 4.83
C ASN A 35 6.03 10.04 6.29
N ILE A 36 6.01 8.84 6.88
CA ILE A 36 5.60 8.65 8.28
C ILE A 36 6.78 9.05 9.20
N PRO A 37 6.56 9.82 10.28
CA PRO A 37 7.63 10.21 11.21
C PRO A 37 8.30 9.01 11.91
N ASN A 38 9.58 9.16 12.21
CA ASN A 38 10.38 8.15 12.91
C ASN A 38 10.31 8.36 14.44
N ASN A 39 9.18 8.02 15.05
CA ASN A 39 8.91 8.22 16.48
C ASN A 39 9.28 6.98 17.33
N ALA A 40 10.57 6.73 17.49
CA ALA A 40 11.08 5.71 18.40
C ALA A 40 10.67 5.99 19.87
N PRO A 41 10.47 4.95 20.71
CA PRO A 41 10.71 3.53 20.49
C PRO A 41 9.46 2.72 20.06
N ARG A 42 8.32 3.37 19.79
CA ARG A 42 7.03 2.67 19.61
C ARG A 42 6.29 2.96 18.30
N TRP A 43 6.63 4.00 17.55
CA TRP A 43 6.02 4.35 16.26
C TRP A 43 4.48 4.25 16.24
N PRO A 44 3.78 4.97 17.13
CA PRO A 44 2.33 4.87 17.28
C PRO A 44 1.58 5.16 15.96
N GLU A 45 2.11 6.06 15.13
CA GLU A 45 1.55 6.43 13.83
C GLU A 45 1.59 5.26 12.84
N VAL A 46 2.73 4.57 12.76
CA VAL A 46 2.89 3.36 11.93
C VAL A 46 1.93 2.28 12.39
N ALA A 47 1.90 2.01 13.70
CA ALA A 47 1.04 0.98 14.27
C ALA A 47 -0.45 1.26 14.02
N ALA A 48 -0.88 2.53 14.11
CA ALA A 48 -2.25 2.94 13.81
C ALA A 48 -2.60 2.67 12.34
N ILE A 49 -1.73 3.04 11.40
CA ILE A 49 -1.96 2.82 9.96
C ILE A 49 -2.02 1.32 9.64
N VAL A 50 -1.07 0.52 10.15
CA VAL A 50 -1.05 -0.93 9.92
C VAL A 50 -2.32 -1.59 10.47
N LYS A 51 -2.76 -1.23 11.68
CA LYS A 51 -4.00 -1.75 12.27
C LYS A 51 -5.23 -1.36 11.45
N LYS A 52 -5.28 -0.14 10.92
CA LYS A 52 -6.37 0.35 10.05
C LYS A 52 -6.47 -0.49 8.77
N ILE A 53 -5.35 -0.76 8.11
CA ILE A 53 -5.28 -1.61 6.92
C ILE A 53 -5.73 -3.04 7.24
N LEU A 54 -5.22 -3.63 8.32
CA LEU A 54 -5.57 -5.00 8.72
C LEU A 54 -7.06 -5.13 9.08
N LYS A 55 -7.64 -4.11 9.72
CA LYS A 55 -9.08 -4.06 10.03
C LYS A 55 -9.92 -4.03 8.74
N ALA A 56 -9.60 -3.11 7.82
CA ALA A 56 -10.31 -2.99 6.54
C ALA A 56 -10.23 -4.29 5.72
N TYR A 57 -9.06 -4.93 5.70
CA TYR A 57 -8.87 -6.22 5.06
C TYR A 57 -9.72 -7.32 5.71
N LYS A 58 -9.69 -7.45 7.04
CA LYS A 58 -10.47 -8.46 7.76
C LYS A 58 -11.97 -8.32 7.51
N GLU A 59 -12.48 -7.10 7.38
CA GLU A 59 -13.91 -6.82 7.20
C GLU A 59 -14.40 -7.00 5.74
N ASN A 60 -13.51 -6.90 4.74
CA ASN A 60 -13.91 -6.82 3.32
C ASN A 60 -13.29 -7.90 2.41
N ALA A 61 -12.28 -8.64 2.89
CA ALA A 61 -11.70 -9.75 2.16
C ALA A 61 -12.62 -10.97 2.24
N LYS A 62 -12.67 -11.73 1.13
CA LYS A 62 -13.37 -13.01 1.10
C LYS A 62 -12.48 -14.11 1.69
N GLU A 63 -13.09 -15.24 2.01
CA GLU A 63 -12.33 -16.40 2.46
C GLU A 63 -11.20 -16.71 1.49
N TRP A 64 -10.07 -17.09 2.09
CA TRP A 64 -8.83 -17.43 1.42
C TRP A 64 -8.12 -16.28 0.73
N GLU A 65 -8.79 -15.19 0.30
CA GLU A 65 -8.15 -14.03 -0.34
C GLU A 65 -6.92 -13.58 0.45
N ARG A 66 -5.86 -13.20 -0.27
CA ARG A 66 -4.72 -12.48 0.33
C ARG A 66 -4.92 -10.99 0.12
N MET A 67 -4.21 -10.17 0.89
CA MET A 67 -4.25 -8.70 0.76
C MET A 67 -4.13 -8.21 -0.70
N GLY A 68 -3.17 -8.72 -1.47
CA GLY A 68 -2.99 -8.33 -2.87
C GLY A 68 -4.18 -8.71 -3.75
N GLU A 69 -4.72 -9.91 -3.57
CA GLU A 69 -5.86 -10.41 -4.35
C GLU A 69 -7.17 -9.68 -4.00
N TRP A 70 -7.36 -9.36 -2.72
CA TRP A 70 -8.43 -8.50 -2.25
C TRP A 70 -8.37 -7.14 -2.95
N VAL A 71 -7.19 -6.50 -2.95
CA VAL A 71 -6.99 -5.18 -3.58
C VAL A 71 -7.17 -5.24 -5.09
N GLU A 72 -6.70 -6.28 -5.78
CA GLU A 72 -6.93 -6.46 -7.22
C GLU A 72 -8.43 -6.57 -7.55
N ARG A 73 -9.22 -7.26 -6.72
CA ARG A 73 -10.67 -7.39 -6.90
C ARG A 73 -11.42 -6.06 -6.70
N ILE A 74 -11.15 -5.35 -5.61
CA ILE A 74 -11.87 -4.09 -5.29
C ILE A 74 -11.32 -2.88 -6.06
N GLY A 75 -10.06 -2.96 -6.48
CA GLY A 75 -9.30 -1.87 -7.08
C GLY A 75 -8.66 -0.95 -6.03
N TRP A 76 -7.52 -0.34 -6.39
CA TRP A 76 -6.76 0.55 -5.51
C TRP A 76 -7.56 1.75 -5.01
N LYS A 77 -8.41 2.35 -5.84
CA LYS A 77 -9.27 3.47 -5.42
C LYS A 77 -10.13 3.08 -4.21
N ARG A 78 -10.81 1.93 -4.26
CA ARG A 78 -11.64 1.45 -3.18
C ARG A 78 -10.84 1.07 -1.94
N PHE A 79 -9.62 0.58 -2.11
CA PHE A 79 -8.71 0.34 -0.99
C PHE A 79 -8.40 1.64 -0.21
N PHE A 80 -8.06 2.73 -0.91
CA PHE A 80 -7.78 4.02 -0.28
C PHE A 80 -9.02 4.62 0.39
N GLU A 81 -10.21 4.44 -0.19
CA GLU A 81 -11.49 4.81 0.45
C GLU A 81 -11.75 4.02 1.74
N LEU A 82 -11.61 2.69 1.70
CA LEU A 82 -11.90 1.83 2.86
C LEU A 82 -10.89 2.01 4.00
N THR A 83 -9.64 2.29 3.67
CA THR A 83 -8.58 2.51 4.66
C THR A 83 -8.50 3.96 5.11
N ASP A 84 -9.22 4.88 4.44
CA ASP A 84 -9.17 6.31 4.70
C ASP A 84 -7.70 6.77 4.81
N LEU A 85 -6.94 6.41 3.77
CA LEU A 85 -5.55 6.80 3.58
C LEU A 85 -5.46 7.80 2.41
N PRO A 86 -4.64 8.85 2.54
CA PRO A 86 -4.50 9.83 1.48
C PRO A 86 -3.72 9.25 0.30
N PHE A 87 -4.31 9.28 -0.90
CA PHE A 87 -3.59 9.02 -2.13
C PHE A 87 -2.81 10.29 -2.53
N THR A 88 -1.50 10.24 -2.39
CA THR A 88 -0.58 11.33 -2.73
C THR A 88 0.22 11.03 -4.00
N LYS A 89 0.91 12.05 -4.55
CA LYS A 89 1.82 11.91 -5.70
C LYS A 89 2.90 10.83 -5.54
N TYR A 90 3.28 10.47 -4.31
CA TYR A 90 4.32 9.48 -4.04
C TYR A 90 3.90 8.05 -4.38
N HIS A 91 2.60 7.79 -4.54
CA HIS A 91 2.07 6.49 -4.94
C HIS A 91 2.17 6.26 -6.46
N ILE A 92 2.40 7.33 -7.23
CA ILE A 92 2.59 7.24 -8.68
C ILE A 92 4.06 6.93 -8.92
N ASP A 93 4.32 5.74 -9.47
CA ASP A 93 5.67 5.34 -9.84
C ASP A 93 6.19 6.23 -10.97
N ASN A 94 7.34 6.85 -10.74
CA ASN A 94 8.02 7.75 -11.66
C ASN A 94 9.39 7.20 -12.12
N TRP A 95 9.71 5.95 -11.77
CA TRP A 95 10.92 5.30 -12.25
C TRP A 95 10.87 5.11 -13.76
N ARG A 96 12.03 5.08 -14.44
CA ARG A 96 12.12 5.11 -15.92
C ARG A 96 11.29 4.01 -16.62
N GLY A 97 11.14 2.84 -16.00
CA GLY A 97 10.35 1.71 -16.53
C GLY A 97 8.92 1.61 -16.00
N SER A 98 8.43 2.61 -15.27
CA SER A 98 7.15 2.60 -14.55
C SER A 98 5.91 2.71 -15.42
N ARG A 99 6.04 2.97 -16.73
CA ARG A 99 4.91 3.27 -17.63
C ARG A 99 3.82 2.19 -17.61
N ASN A 100 4.21 0.93 -17.40
CA ASN A 100 3.28 -0.21 -17.33
C ASN A 100 2.49 -0.29 -16.01
N ASN A 101 2.89 0.46 -14.99
CA ASN A 101 2.18 0.54 -13.71
C ASN A 101 0.99 1.52 -13.74
N LEU A 102 0.93 2.41 -14.74
CA LEU A 102 -0.15 3.37 -14.91
C LEU A 102 -1.38 2.70 -15.53
N ASN A 103 -2.56 3.19 -15.20
CA ASN A 103 -3.79 2.73 -15.83
C ASN A 103 -3.83 3.20 -17.30
N GLN A 104 -3.79 2.26 -18.24
CA GLN A 104 -3.88 2.50 -19.69
C GLN A 104 -5.28 2.14 -20.23
N SER A 105 -6.31 2.14 -19.37
CA SER A 105 -7.67 1.76 -19.70
C SER A 105 -8.69 2.77 -19.20
N ALA A 106 -9.83 2.85 -19.90
CA ALA A 106 -11.00 3.61 -19.49
C ALA A 106 -11.83 2.92 -18.38
N HIS A 107 -11.46 1.70 -17.95
CA HIS A 107 -12.13 0.99 -16.86
C HIS A 107 -11.78 1.61 -15.50
N ILE A 108 -12.47 2.69 -15.15
CA ILE A 108 -12.39 3.36 -13.85
C ILE A 108 -13.72 3.26 -13.11
N ARG A 109 -13.65 3.21 -11.77
CA ARG A 109 -14.84 3.24 -10.89
C ARG A 109 -14.96 4.64 -10.30
N PHE A 110 -16.15 5.23 -10.34
CA PHE A 110 -16.46 6.56 -9.79
C PHE A 110 -16.86 6.50 -8.32
#